data_AF-A0A1Y4LKH4-F1
#
_entry.id   AF-A0A1Y4LKH4-F1
#
_cell.length_a   1.000
_cell.length_b   1.000
_cell.length_c   1.000
_cell.angle_alpha   90.00
_cell.angle_beta   90.00
_cell.angle_gamma   90.00
#
_symmetry.space_group_name_H-M   'P 1'
#
loop_
_entity.id
_entity.type
_entity.pdbx_description
1 polymer ?
#
loop_
_entity_poly.entity_id
_entity_poly.type
_entity_poly.pdbx_seq_one_letter_code
_entity_poly.pdbx_strand_id
1 'polypeptide(L)'
;MSLDQIILWFVAIGFVLGGIDKILGGRFGLAPKFEEGFHAMGTLALGMVGIICLTPLITDTLGAAITPLFTAIGVDPGMFGSILANDMGGYPLAMELAIDERAGLLGGAIVASMFGVILVFHIPVGLGLIPKEKHPWFAQGLLIGFIVTPIGSILGGLVAGFPLTFILRNMVPIIVISVLLAIGLRLAPNAMVKGSLWFGRAVTALIYFGLICAGFETITGVTILPGMTPISEAMQTVGHIGVILAGTFPVLFILLRVLDRPLKAVGRHLGLDSNATAGLIFALANSVPVFTMIKDMDRKATIINTVWAITVGAALGDHLGYTAGVRPDMIVPMIVAKVSAGICGVAIVMVQEWLRGKKQVKISG
;
A
#
# COMPACT_ATOMS: atom_id res chain seq x y z
N MET A 1 -20.23 10.50 15.77
CA MET A 1 -18.99 9.70 15.62
C MET A 1 -18.49 9.90 14.20
N SER A 2 -17.18 10.11 14.02
CA SER A 2 -16.60 10.13 12.67
C SER A 2 -16.66 8.74 12.04
N LEU A 3 -16.52 8.66 10.71
CA LEU A 3 -16.49 7.37 10.01
C LEU A 3 -15.29 6.51 10.46
N ASP A 4 -14.14 7.13 10.75
CA ASP A 4 -12.96 6.45 11.30
C ASP A 4 -13.26 5.81 12.66
N GLN A 5 -13.97 6.52 13.54
CA GLN A 5 -14.40 5.96 14.83
C GLN A 5 -15.33 4.77 14.63
N ILE A 6 -16.26 4.83 13.67
CA ILE A 6 -17.15 3.70 13.35
C ILE A 6 -16.32 2.49 12.89
N ILE A 7 -15.32 2.69 12.03
CA ILE A 7 -14.42 1.62 11.59
C ILE A 7 -13.67 1.02 12.78
N LEU A 8 -13.12 1.84 13.68
CA LEU A 8 -12.44 1.36 14.88
C LEU A 8 -13.37 0.56 15.81
N TRP A 9 -14.65 0.93 15.91
CA TRP A 9 -15.63 0.15 16.66
C TRP A 9 -15.86 -1.22 16.03
N PHE A 10 -15.94 -1.31 14.71
CA PHE A 10 -15.98 -2.62 14.05
C PHE A 10 -14.73 -3.43 14.34
N VAL A 11 -13.53 -2.83 14.27
CA VAL A 11 -12.25 -3.49 14.61
C VAL A 11 -12.28 -4.01 16.06
N ALA A 12 -12.74 -3.21 17.02
CA ALA A 12 -12.86 -3.60 18.42
C ALA A 12 -13.85 -4.77 18.61
N ILE A 13 -15.00 -4.73 17.93
CA ILE A 13 -15.96 -5.83 17.93
C ILE A 13 -15.33 -7.09 17.32
N GLY A 14 -14.62 -6.97 16.20
CA GLY A 14 -13.89 -8.07 15.58
C GLY A 14 -12.85 -8.70 16.50
N PHE A 15 -12.14 -7.87 17.28
CA PHE A 15 -11.17 -8.34 18.26
C PHE A 15 -11.85 -9.20 19.33
N VAL A 16 -12.96 -8.70 19.89
CA VAL A 16 -13.75 -9.43 20.89
C VAL A 16 -14.30 -10.74 20.31
N LEU A 17 -14.90 -10.69 19.11
CA LEU A 17 -15.47 -11.88 18.46
C LEU A 17 -14.39 -12.92 18.13
N GLY A 18 -13.22 -12.49 17.65
CA GLY A 18 -12.09 -13.36 17.35
C GLY A 18 -11.54 -14.04 18.60
N GLY A 19 -11.37 -13.28 19.70
CA GLY A 19 -10.94 -13.82 20.99
C GLY A 19 -11.96 -14.78 21.60
N ILE A 20 -13.26 -14.46 21.54
CA ILE A 20 -14.33 -15.36 21.99
C ILE A 20 -14.35 -16.65 21.16
N ASP A 21 -14.26 -16.54 19.83
CA ASP A 21 -14.22 -17.74 18.97
C ASP A 21 -13.02 -18.62 19.31
N LYS A 22 -11.85 -18.03 19.63
CA LYS A 22 -10.69 -18.80 20.08
C LYS A 22 -10.95 -19.55 21.39
N ILE A 23 -11.59 -18.90 22.37
CA ILE A 23 -11.99 -19.55 23.63
C ILE A 23 -12.96 -20.71 23.39
N LEU A 24 -13.86 -20.56 22.41
CA LEU A 24 -14.86 -21.58 22.05
C LEU A 24 -14.33 -22.70 21.14
N GLY A 25 -13.02 -22.70 20.83
CA GLY A 25 -12.36 -23.71 20.01
C GLY A 25 -12.41 -23.46 18.50
N GLY A 26 -12.64 -22.22 18.06
CA GLY A 26 -12.53 -21.78 16.66
C GLY A 26 -13.68 -22.20 15.75
N ARG A 27 -14.89 -22.36 16.30
CA ARG A 27 -16.07 -22.89 15.59
C ARG A 27 -16.55 -21.98 14.46
N PHE A 28 -16.33 -20.68 14.57
CA PHE A 28 -16.79 -19.68 13.60
C PHE A 28 -15.72 -19.31 12.56
N GLY A 29 -14.50 -19.82 12.69
CA GLY A 29 -13.39 -19.56 11.78
C GLY A 29 -12.75 -18.18 11.94
N LEU A 30 -13.08 -17.44 13.01
CA LEU A 30 -12.49 -16.14 13.35
C LEU A 30 -11.21 -16.31 14.17
N ALA A 31 -11.10 -17.37 14.96
CA ALA A 31 -9.93 -17.64 15.80
C ALA A 31 -8.60 -17.63 15.02
N PRO A 32 -8.47 -18.30 13.84
CA PRO A 32 -7.24 -18.24 13.06
C PRO A 32 -6.92 -16.81 12.58
N LYS A 33 -7.95 -16.00 12.28
CA LYS A 33 -7.80 -14.61 11.82
C LYS A 33 -7.38 -13.66 12.94
N PHE A 34 -7.90 -13.90 14.15
CA PHE A 34 -7.44 -13.21 15.35
C PHE A 34 -5.96 -13.49 15.63
N GLU A 35 -5.55 -14.76 15.59
CA GLU A 35 -4.15 -15.15 15.80
C GLU A 35 -3.23 -14.64 14.69
N GLU A 36 -3.69 -14.64 13.44
CA GLU A 36 -2.96 -14.08 12.30
C GLU A 36 -2.57 -12.61 12.52
N GLY A 37 -3.41 -11.82 13.19
CA GLY A 37 -3.10 -10.43 13.53
C GLY A 37 -1.90 -10.30 14.47
N PHE A 38 -1.79 -11.17 15.47
CA PHE A 38 -0.62 -11.21 16.36
C PHE A 38 0.60 -11.85 15.67
N HIS A 39 0.42 -12.87 14.85
CA HIS A 39 1.51 -13.48 14.09
C HIS A 39 2.14 -12.49 13.10
N ALA A 40 1.35 -11.57 12.54
CA ALA A 40 1.82 -10.52 11.65
C ALA A 40 2.88 -9.62 12.32
N MET A 41 2.88 -9.50 13.65
CA MET A 41 3.87 -8.69 14.38
C MET A 41 5.31 -9.07 14.06
N GLY A 42 5.61 -10.37 13.90
CA GLY A 42 6.97 -10.82 13.57
C GLY A 42 7.42 -10.33 12.19
N THR A 43 6.57 -10.51 11.19
CA THR A 43 6.83 -10.04 9.81
C THR A 43 6.93 -8.52 9.75
N LEU A 44 6.04 -7.81 10.45
CA LEU A 44 6.06 -6.35 10.54
C LEU A 44 7.33 -5.85 11.22
N ALA A 45 7.75 -6.46 12.32
CA ALA A 45 8.98 -6.10 13.01
C ALA A 45 10.19 -6.19 12.09
N LEU A 46 10.33 -7.30 11.35
CA LEU A 46 11.40 -7.48 10.36
C LEU A 46 11.31 -6.49 9.19
N GLY A 47 10.10 -6.03 8.85
CA GLY A 47 9.84 -5.13 7.72
C GLY A 47 9.99 -3.64 8.04
N MET A 48 9.87 -3.21 9.29
CA MET A 48 9.84 -1.77 9.62
C MET A 48 10.66 -1.32 10.83
N VAL A 49 10.95 -2.18 11.81
CA VAL A 49 11.58 -1.72 13.07
C VAL A 49 12.90 -1.04 12.82
N GLY A 50 13.75 -1.63 11.99
CA GLY A 50 15.06 -1.06 11.75
C GLY A 50 15.03 0.27 10.99
N ILE A 51 14.07 0.47 10.08
CA ILE A 51 13.94 1.79 9.42
C ILE A 51 13.35 2.83 10.37
N ILE A 52 12.39 2.47 11.24
CA ILE A 52 11.91 3.36 12.31
C ILE A 52 13.09 3.79 13.20
N CYS A 53 13.93 2.85 13.62
CA CYS A 53 15.10 3.15 14.45
C CYS A 53 16.12 4.06 13.73
N LEU A 54 16.24 3.92 12.41
CA LEU A 54 17.14 4.74 11.58
C LEU A 54 16.53 6.07 11.12
N THR A 55 15.21 6.26 11.24
CA THR A 55 14.50 7.44 10.69
C THR A 55 15.15 8.77 11.09
N PRO A 56 15.56 9.02 12.36
CA PRO A 56 16.21 10.28 12.72
C PRO A 56 17.52 10.49 11.94
N LEU A 57 18.35 9.46 11.85
CA LEU A 57 19.64 9.53 11.14
C LEU A 57 19.49 9.66 9.63
N ILE A 58 18.50 8.95 9.06
CA ILE A 58 18.14 9.10 7.66
C ILE A 58 17.71 10.55 7.41
N THR A 59 16.90 11.12 8.29
CA THR A 59 16.39 12.48 8.13
C THR A 59 17.48 13.53 8.34
N ASP A 60 18.39 13.36 9.30
CA ASP A 60 19.52 14.28 9.50
C ASP A 60 20.46 14.30 8.28
N THR A 61 20.76 13.12 7.72
CA THR A 61 21.72 12.99 6.62
C THR A 61 21.09 13.28 5.24
N LEU A 62 19.96 12.65 4.93
CA LEU A 62 19.27 12.88 3.66
C LEU A 62 18.49 14.18 3.66
N GLY A 63 17.94 14.64 4.79
CA GLY A 63 17.23 15.92 4.89
C GLY A 63 18.12 17.10 4.50
N ALA A 64 19.42 17.07 4.80
CA ALA A 64 20.36 18.09 4.34
C ALA A 64 20.38 18.27 2.80
N ALA A 65 20.12 17.21 2.03
CA ALA A 65 20.06 17.25 0.57
C ALA A 65 18.62 17.38 0.02
N ILE A 66 17.67 16.66 0.62
CA ILE A 66 16.26 16.60 0.17
C ILE A 66 15.55 17.90 0.50
N THR A 67 15.76 18.45 1.70
CA THR A 67 15.02 19.63 2.17
C THR A 67 15.25 20.83 1.26
N PRO A 68 16.49 21.22 0.91
CA PRO A 68 16.70 22.32 -0.03
C PRO A 68 16.13 22.04 -1.42
N LEU A 69 16.24 20.81 -1.92
CA LEU A 69 15.75 20.44 -3.25
C LEU A 69 14.22 20.55 -3.34
N PHE A 70 13.50 20.00 -2.37
CA PHE A 70 12.04 20.01 -2.35
C PHE A 70 11.51 21.41 -2.08
N THR A 71 12.08 22.13 -1.10
CA THR A 71 11.64 23.50 -0.79
C THR A 71 11.91 24.49 -1.92
N ALA A 72 12.99 24.31 -2.71
CA ALA A 72 13.30 25.15 -3.87
C ALA A 72 12.23 25.05 -4.97
N ILE A 73 11.61 23.88 -5.16
CA ILE A 73 10.47 23.70 -6.08
C ILE A 73 9.12 23.93 -5.37
N GLY A 74 9.15 24.35 -4.11
CA GLY A 74 7.97 24.64 -3.31
C GLY A 74 7.24 23.41 -2.76
N VAL A 75 7.85 22.25 -2.76
CA VAL A 75 7.28 21.01 -2.23
C VAL A 75 7.80 20.81 -0.82
N ASP A 76 6.95 20.28 0.06
CA ASP A 76 7.38 19.88 1.39
C ASP A 76 8.24 18.59 1.32
N PRO A 77 9.39 18.52 2.03
CA PRO A 77 10.29 17.36 1.98
C PRO A 77 9.65 16.05 2.47
N GLY A 78 8.58 16.12 3.28
CA GLY A 78 7.82 14.95 3.73
C GLY A 78 7.28 14.09 2.57
N MET A 79 7.08 14.69 1.40
CA MET A 79 6.67 13.97 0.19
C MET A 79 7.72 12.93 -0.27
N PHE A 80 8.98 13.05 0.15
CA PHE A 80 10.00 12.04 -0.15
C PHE A 80 9.68 10.68 0.48
N GLY A 81 9.05 10.64 1.65
CA GLY A 81 8.70 9.37 2.32
C GLY A 81 7.73 8.51 1.50
N SER A 82 7.03 9.10 0.52
CA SER A 82 6.10 8.39 -0.36
C SER A 82 6.74 7.36 -1.30
N ILE A 83 8.07 7.33 -1.43
CA ILE A 83 8.80 6.33 -2.24
C ILE A 83 8.82 4.94 -1.59
N LEU A 84 8.54 4.86 -0.28
CA LEU A 84 8.40 3.62 0.47
C LEU A 84 6.93 3.35 0.76
N ALA A 85 6.57 2.09 0.97
CA ALA A 85 5.23 1.75 1.45
C ALA A 85 4.99 2.37 2.84
N ASN A 86 3.75 2.75 3.13
CA ASN A 86 3.39 3.43 4.38
C ASN A 86 3.78 2.61 5.61
N ASP A 87 3.57 1.29 5.54
CA ASP A 87 3.90 0.29 6.54
C ASP A 87 5.34 -0.27 6.45
N MET A 88 6.13 0.15 5.45
CA MET A 88 7.55 -0.22 5.32
C MET A 88 8.49 0.99 5.54
N GLY A 89 8.09 1.89 6.43
CA GLY A 89 8.88 3.07 6.81
C GLY A 89 8.53 4.35 6.04
N GLY A 90 7.65 4.30 5.04
CA GLY A 90 7.23 5.49 4.29
C GLY A 90 6.47 6.51 5.14
N TYR A 91 5.59 6.05 6.03
CA TYR A 91 4.89 6.93 6.97
C TYR A 91 5.84 7.62 7.96
N PRO A 92 6.65 6.91 8.78
CA PRO A 92 7.53 7.58 9.74
C PRO A 92 8.55 8.48 9.05
N LEU A 93 9.11 8.07 7.91
CA LEU A 93 10.03 8.92 7.14
C LEU A 93 9.36 10.20 6.62
N ALA A 94 8.12 10.11 6.12
CA ALA A 94 7.39 11.28 5.66
C ALA A 94 7.08 12.25 6.80
N MET A 95 6.70 11.73 7.97
CA MET A 95 6.40 12.54 9.15
C MET A 95 7.64 13.24 9.70
N GLU A 96 8.79 12.57 9.71
CA GLU A 96 10.05 13.16 10.19
C GLU A 96 10.60 14.23 9.25
N LEU A 97 10.49 14.03 7.93
CA LEU A 97 10.95 15.00 6.93
C LEU A 97 9.99 16.18 6.74
N ALA A 98 8.75 16.06 7.21
CA ALA A 98 7.72 17.05 6.96
C ALA A 98 7.98 18.36 7.72
N ILE A 99 7.89 19.48 7.01
CA ILE A 99 7.86 20.81 7.65
C ILE A 99 6.40 21.10 8.08
N ASP A 100 5.44 20.75 7.22
CA ASP A 100 4.01 20.80 7.50
C ASP A 100 3.49 19.37 7.73
N GLU A 101 2.91 19.11 8.90
CA GLU A 101 2.34 17.79 9.26
C GLU A 101 1.41 17.24 8.16
N ARG A 102 0.64 18.11 7.48
CA ARG A 102 -0.25 17.72 6.39
C ARG A 102 0.48 17.09 5.21
N ALA A 103 1.72 17.49 4.95
CA ALA A 103 2.54 16.91 3.89
C ALA A 103 3.06 15.54 4.31
N GLY A 104 3.44 15.36 5.58
CA GLY A 104 3.78 14.06 6.14
C GLY A 104 2.59 13.09 6.05
N LEU A 105 1.39 13.54 6.40
CA LEU A 105 0.16 12.76 6.28
C LEU A 105 -0.20 12.44 4.81
N LEU A 106 -0.11 13.43 3.91
CA LEU A 106 -0.36 13.24 2.48
C LEU A 106 0.66 12.25 1.87
N GLY A 107 1.95 12.49 2.06
CA GLY A 107 3.03 11.68 1.52
C GLY A 107 3.08 10.28 2.13
N GLY A 108 2.99 10.20 3.46
CA GLY A 108 3.22 8.99 4.24
C GLY A 108 1.99 8.11 4.47
N ALA A 109 0.79 8.68 4.65
CA ALA A 109 -0.41 7.87 4.88
C ALA A 109 -1.18 7.60 3.57
N ILE A 110 -1.22 8.58 2.66
CA ILE A 110 -2.01 8.48 1.43
C ILE A 110 -1.15 8.00 0.26
N VAL A 111 -0.15 8.78 -0.16
CA VAL A 111 0.61 8.49 -1.38
C VAL A 111 1.47 7.23 -1.23
N ALA A 112 2.19 7.09 -0.11
CA ALA A 112 3.00 5.91 0.21
C ALA A 112 2.19 4.61 0.14
N SER A 113 0.93 4.62 0.58
CA SER A 113 0.03 3.44 0.57
C SER A 113 -0.32 2.94 -0.84
N MET A 114 0.02 3.70 -1.88
CA MET A 114 -0.14 3.32 -3.28
C MET A 114 1.18 3.37 -4.03
N PHE A 115 1.75 4.57 -4.18
CA PHE A 115 2.93 4.82 -5.00
C PHE A 115 4.15 4.05 -4.45
N GLY A 116 4.44 4.22 -3.16
CA GLY A 116 5.53 3.53 -2.50
C GLY A 116 5.38 2.02 -2.57
N VAL A 117 4.20 1.50 -2.28
CA VAL A 117 3.89 0.05 -2.37
C VAL A 117 4.09 -0.48 -3.79
N ILE A 118 3.73 0.29 -4.83
CA ILE A 118 4.01 -0.11 -6.21
C ILE A 118 5.50 -0.30 -6.43
N LEU A 119 6.32 0.64 -5.97
CA LEU A 119 7.77 0.64 -6.17
C LEU A 119 8.48 -0.48 -5.41
N VAL A 120 8.24 -0.58 -4.10
CA VAL A 120 9.00 -1.47 -3.23
C VAL A 120 8.42 -2.88 -3.14
N PHE A 121 7.15 -3.06 -3.50
CA PHE A 121 6.45 -4.33 -3.32
C PHE A 121 5.83 -4.87 -4.61
N HIS A 122 4.89 -4.16 -5.23
CA HIS A 122 4.11 -4.76 -6.34
C HIS A 122 4.94 -5.08 -7.57
N ILE A 123 5.87 -4.21 -7.99
CA ILE A 123 6.76 -4.51 -9.12
C ILE A 123 7.63 -5.74 -8.81
N PRO A 124 8.46 -5.77 -7.75
CA PRO A 124 9.36 -6.89 -7.51
C PRO A 124 8.61 -8.21 -7.22
N VAL A 125 7.58 -8.18 -6.38
CA VAL A 125 6.82 -9.38 -6.00
C VAL A 125 5.94 -9.87 -7.15
N GLY A 126 5.23 -8.96 -7.81
CA GLY A 126 4.36 -9.30 -8.94
C GLY A 126 5.13 -9.98 -10.07
N LEU A 127 6.29 -9.44 -10.47
CA LEU A 127 7.09 -10.03 -11.55
C LEU A 127 7.78 -11.34 -11.17
N GLY A 128 7.99 -11.58 -9.87
CA GLY A 128 8.50 -12.85 -9.35
C GLY A 128 7.44 -13.96 -9.32
N LEU A 129 6.18 -13.62 -9.05
CA LEU A 129 5.08 -14.59 -8.91
C LEU A 129 4.29 -14.80 -10.20
N ILE A 130 4.18 -13.78 -11.06
CA ILE A 130 3.38 -13.81 -12.27
C ILE A 130 4.16 -14.52 -13.39
N PRO A 131 3.51 -15.43 -14.17
CA PRO A 131 4.15 -16.06 -15.32
C PRO A 131 4.64 -15.05 -16.35
N LYS A 132 5.80 -15.32 -16.99
CA LYS A 132 6.46 -14.39 -17.91
C LYS A 132 5.57 -13.98 -19.09
N GLU A 133 4.68 -14.86 -19.52
CA GLU A 133 3.74 -14.65 -20.63
C GLU A 133 2.71 -13.56 -20.29
N LYS A 134 2.43 -13.36 -18.99
CA LYS A 134 1.47 -12.35 -18.49
C LYS A 134 2.15 -11.02 -18.15
N HIS A 135 3.49 -10.96 -18.11
CA HIS A 135 4.24 -9.74 -17.76
C HIS A 135 3.86 -8.51 -18.60
N PRO A 136 3.60 -8.60 -19.92
CA PRO A 136 3.14 -7.45 -20.70
C PRO A 136 1.81 -6.87 -20.20
N TRP A 137 0.88 -7.73 -19.78
CA TRP A 137 -0.44 -7.31 -19.27
C TRP A 137 -0.35 -6.77 -17.86
N PHE A 138 0.50 -7.37 -17.03
CA PHE A 138 0.84 -6.84 -15.71
C PHE A 138 1.48 -5.46 -15.81
N ALA A 139 2.47 -5.28 -16.69
CA ALA A 139 3.10 -4.00 -16.94
C ALA A 139 2.09 -2.95 -17.42
N GLN A 140 1.15 -3.32 -18.31
CA GLN A 140 0.06 -2.43 -18.70
C GLN A 140 -0.81 -2.00 -17.51
N GLY A 141 -1.11 -2.93 -16.58
CA GLY A 141 -1.82 -2.59 -15.35
C GLY A 141 -1.04 -1.64 -14.44
N LEU A 142 0.26 -1.87 -14.25
CA LEU A 142 1.15 -0.96 -13.50
C LEU A 142 1.19 0.45 -14.09
N LEU A 143 1.29 0.58 -15.42
CA LEU A 143 1.25 1.86 -16.11
C LEU A 143 -0.02 2.64 -15.80
N ILE A 144 -1.17 1.97 -15.87
CA ILE A 144 -2.46 2.58 -15.55
C ILE A 144 -2.50 2.96 -14.06
N GLY A 145 -1.97 2.11 -13.17
CA GLY A 145 -1.81 2.40 -11.75
C GLY A 145 -1.08 3.71 -11.50
N PHE A 146 0.11 3.90 -12.07
CA PHE A 146 0.87 5.15 -11.93
C PHE A 146 0.11 6.39 -12.41
N ILE A 147 -0.71 6.25 -13.45
CA ILE A 147 -1.53 7.36 -13.97
C ILE A 147 -2.64 7.74 -12.98
N VAL A 148 -3.26 6.76 -12.32
CA VAL A 148 -4.42 7.00 -11.43
C VAL A 148 -4.04 7.22 -9.97
N THR A 149 -2.84 6.83 -9.54
CA THR A 149 -2.35 7.07 -8.17
C THR A 149 -2.38 8.56 -7.79
N PRO A 150 -1.92 9.52 -8.63
CA PRO A 150 -2.06 10.93 -8.31
C PRO A 150 -3.52 11.38 -8.15
N ILE A 151 -4.43 10.86 -8.97
CA ILE A 151 -5.86 11.17 -8.92
C ILE A 151 -6.44 10.73 -7.58
N GLY A 152 -6.18 9.48 -7.18
CA GLY A 152 -6.62 8.98 -5.88
C GLY A 152 -6.01 9.75 -4.72
N SER A 153 -4.72 10.08 -4.80
CA SER A 153 -4.03 10.84 -3.75
C SER A 153 -4.63 12.24 -3.56
N ILE A 154 -5.03 12.90 -4.66
CA ILE A 154 -5.74 14.19 -4.59
C ILE A 154 -7.07 14.05 -3.87
N LEU A 155 -7.88 13.04 -4.23
CA LEU A 155 -9.17 12.80 -3.60
C LEU A 155 -9.03 12.44 -2.11
N GLY A 156 -8.04 11.63 -1.75
CA GLY A 156 -7.71 11.33 -0.37
C GLY A 156 -7.33 12.58 0.42
N GLY A 157 -6.46 13.43 -0.12
CA GLY A 157 -6.06 14.68 0.54
C GLY A 157 -7.23 15.63 0.75
N LEU A 158 -8.18 15.69 -0.21
CA LEU A 158 -9.40 16.49 -0.06
C LEU A 158 -10.30 15.95 1.05
N VAL A 159 -10.44 14.63 1.16
CA VAL A 159 -11.18 13.98 2.26
C VAL A 159 -10.50 14.19 3.61
N ALA A 160 -9.16 14.27 3.64
CA ALA A 160 -8.39 14.65 4.83
C ALA A 160 -8.55 16.15 5.20
N GLY A 161 -9.31 16.93 4.42
CA GLY A 161 -9.53 18.35 4.67
C GLY A 161 -8.37 19.25 4.26
N PHE A 162 -7.43 18.74 3.45
CA PHE A 162 -6.29 19.55 3.01
C PHE A 162 -6.68 20.50 1.88
N PRO A 163 -6.12 21.73 1.84
CA PRO A 163 -6.41 22.68 0.76
C PRO A 163 -5.97 22.13 -0.61
N LEU A 164 -6.80 22.28 -1.65
CA LEU A 164 -6.49 21.77 -2.99
C LEU A 164 -5.15 22.28 -3.53
N THR A 165 -4.85 23.57 -3.32
CA THR A 165 -3.58 24.18 -3.74
C THR A 165 -2.38 23.53 -3.05
N PHE A 166 -2.50 23.21 -1.76
CA PHE A 166 -1.48 22.51 -0.99
C PHE A 166 -1.25 21.09 -1.53
N ILE A 167 -2.34 20.35 -1.80
CA ILE A 167 -2.26 19.00 -2.35
C ILE A 167 -1.58 19.01 -3.73
N LEU A 168 -2.07 19.86 -4.65
CA LEU A 168 -1.55 19.91 -6.02
C LEU A 168 -0.06 20.28 -6.06
N ARG A 169 0.37 21.23 -5.22
CA ARG A 169 1.77 21.63 -5.10
C ARG A 169 2.64 20.46 -4.63
N ASN A 170 2.22 19.77 -3.56
CA ASN A 170 2.97 18.66 -3.00
C ASN A 170 2.95 17.39 -3.88
N MET A 171 1.94 17.24 -4.73
CA MET A 171 1.84 16.11 -5.67
C MET A 171 2.73 16.26 -6.92
N VAL A 172 3.33 17.42 -7.18
CA VAL A 172 4.17 17.66 -8.37
C VAL A 172 5.27 16.61 -8.56
N PRO A 173 6.10 16.27 -7.56
CA PRO A 173 7.15 15.26 -7.74
C PRO A 173 6.56 13.90 -8.05
N ILE A 174 5.45 13.54 -7.42
CA ILE A 174 4.80 12.24 -7.60
C ILE A 174 4.24 12.12 -9.01
N ILE A 175 3.61 13.17 -9.53
CA ILE A 175 3.11 13.20 -10.91
C ILE A 175 4.27 13.05 -11.90
N VAL A 176 5.36 13.81 -11.70
CA VAL A 176 6.54 13.75 -12.57
C VAL A 176 7.17 12.36 -12.54
N ILE A 177 7.41 11.79 -11.36
CA ILE A 177 8.02 10.47 -11.22
C ILE A 177 7.07 9.40 -11.78
N SER A 178 5.76 9.46 -11.53
CA SER A 178 4.78 8.54 -12.13
C SER A 178 4.83 8.56 -13.66
N VAL A 179 4.97 9.73 -14.28
CA VAL A 179 5.13 9.83 -15.75
C VAL A 179 6.44 9.21 -16.21
N LEU A 180 7.56 9.51 -15.53
CA LEU A 180 8.87 8.95 -15.86
C LEU A 180 8.89 7.43 -15.71
N LEU A 181 8.30 6.89 -14.64
CA LEU A 181 8.17 5.45 -14.41
C LEU A 181 7.26 4.81 -15.45
N ALA A 182 6.17 5.48 -15.84
CA ALA A 182 5.30 4.99 -16.89
C ALA A 182 6.03 4.93 -18.25
N ILE A 183 6.85 5.94 -18.56
CA ILE A 183 7.70 5.93 -19.76
C ILE A 183 8.76 4.82 -19.65
N GLY A 184 9.44 4.70 -18.51
CA GLY A 184 10.47 3.70 -18.27
C GLY A 184 9.93 2.26 -18.37
N LEU A 185 8.76 1.99 -17.80
CA LEU A 185 8.13 0.67 -17.85
C LEU A 185 7.64 0.33 -19.26
N ARG A 186 7.27 1.33 -20.07
CA ARG A 186 6.93 1.15 -21.49
C ARG A 186 8.16 0.88 -22.37
N LEU A 187 9.25 1.61 -22.15
CA LEU A 187 10.43 1.56 -23.02
C LEU A 187 11.42 0.45 -22.63
N ALA A 188 11.57 0.18 -21.34
CA ALA A 188 12.57 -0.75 -20.81
C ALA A 188 12.05 -1.52 -19.58
N PRO A 189 10.98 -2.35 -19.72
CA PRO A 189 10.35 -3.03 -18.59
C PRO A 189 11.35 -3.85 -17.76
N ASN A 190 12.20 -4.65 -18.41
CA ASN A 190 13.22 -5.47 -17.74
C ASN A 190 14.21 -4.64 -16.90
N ALA A 191 14.60 -3.45 -17.37
CA ALA A 191 15.48 -2.56 -16.62
C ALA A 191 14.75 -1.98 -15.39
N MET A 192 13.47 -1.63 -15.53
CA MET A 192 12.64 -1.19 -14.41
C MET A 192 12.51 -2.27 -13.34
N VAL A 193 12.30 -3.53 -13.74
CA VAL A 193 12.27 -4.67 -12.81
C VAL A 193 13.58 -4.79 -12.03
N LYS A 194 14.70 -4.74 -12.75
CA LYS A 194 16.03 -4.87 -12.13
C LYS A 194 16.30 -3.71 -11.18
N GLY A 195 15.92 -2.50 -11.57
CA GLY A 195 16.01 -1.30 -10.74
C GLY A 195 15.17 -1.40 -9.48
N SER A 196 13.89 -1.77 -9.57
CA SER A 196 13.01 -1.91 -8.42
C SER A 196 13.43 -3.06 -7.49
N LEU A 197 13.92 -4.18 -8.03
CA LEU A 197 14.47 -5.27 -7.22
C LEU A 197 15.73 -4.84 -6.46
N TRP A 198 16.63 -4.10 -7.13
CA TRP A 198 17.82 -3.57 -6.47
C TRP A 198 17.45 -2.55 -5.40
N PHE A 199 16.51 -1.64 -5.69
CA PHE A 199 16.00 -0.67 -4.74
C PHE A 199 15.36 -1.33 -3.53
N GLY A 200 14.45 -2.30 -3.75
CA GLY A 200 13.82 -3.07 -2.67
C GLY A 200 14.87 -3.79 -1.80
N ARG A 201 15.87 -4.44 -2.42
CA ARG A 201 16.97 -5.07 -1.68
C ARG A 201 17.80 -4.07 -0.87
N ALA A 202 18.05 -2.87 -1.40
CA ALA A 202 18.76 -1.82 -0.68
C ALA A 202 17.96 -1.33 0.53
N VAL A 203 16.65 -1.12 0.37
CA VAL A 203 15.74 -0.77 1.48
C VAL A 203 15.69 -1.89 2.52
N THR A 204 15.57 -3.16 2.10
CA THR A 204 15.62 -4.30 3.01
C THR A 204 16.96 -4.34 3.76
N ALA A 205 18.09 -4.17 3.09
CA ALA A 205 19.39 -4.14 3.73
C ALA A 205 19.49 -3.01 4.77
N LEU A 206 18.93 -1.83 4.46
CA LEU A 206 18.86 -0.71 5.39
C LEU A 206 18.01 -1.03 6.63
N ILE A 207 16.83 -1.63 6.44
CA ILE A 207 15.98 -2.10 7.55
C ILE A 207 16.74 -3.08 8.43
N TYR A 208 17.36 -4.11 7.85
CA TYR A 208 18.11 -5.09 8.64
C TYR A 208 19.32 -4.49 9.34
N PHE A 209 20.04 -3.55 8.70
CA PHE A 209 21.14 -2.84 9.32
C PHE A 209 20.68 -2.07 10.57
N GLY A 210 19.58 -1.31 10.46
CA GLY A 210 19.00 -0.60 11.59
C GLY A 210 18.56 -1.54 12.70
N LEU A 211 17.93 -2.66 12.34
CA LEU A 211 17.49 -3.68 13.29
C LEU A 211 18.67 -4.34 14.02
N ILE A 212 19.76 -4.63 13.31
CA ILE A 212 20.99 -5.19 13.90
C ILE A 212 21.59 -4.19 14.89
N CYS A 213 21.73 -2.92 14.51
CA CYS A 213 22.29 -1.89 15.39
C CYS A 213 21.45 -1.70 16.64
N ALA A 214 20.14 -1.47 16.49
CA ALA A 214 19.22 -1.25 17.61
C ALA A 214 19.08 -2.49 18.51
N GLY A 215 19.02 -3.68 17.90
CA GLY A 215 18.94 -4.95 18.62
C GLY A 215 20.22 -5.24 19.41
N PHE A 216 21.40 -5.02 18.83
CA PHE A 216 22.67 -5.18 19.52
C PHE A 216 22.81 -4.22 20.69
N GLU A 217 22.47 -2.95 20.50
CA GLU A 217 22.49 -1.94 21.56
C GLU A 217 21.54 -2.31 22.71
N THR A 218 20.35 -2.80 22.40
CA THR A 218 19.37 -3.23 23.42
C THR A 218 19.86 -4.44 24.23
N ILE A 219 20.59 -5.37 23.60
CA ILE A 219 21.10 -6.58 24.28
C ILE A 219 22.35 -6.28 25.11
N THR A 220 23.24 -5.42 24.60
CA THR A 220 24.58 -5.24 25.17
C THR A 220 24.74 -3.94 25.96
N GLY A 221 23.85 -2.96 25.76
CA GLY A 221 23.99 -1.59 26.24
C GLY A 221 25.06 -0.77 25.49
N VAL A 222 25.66 -1.31 24.43
CA VAL A 222 26.70 -0.64 23.64
C VAL A 222 26.10 -0.04 22.39
N THR A 223 26.13 1.29 22.29
CA THR A 223 25.68 2.03 21.11
C THR A 223 26.65 1.87 19.95
N ILE A 224 26.21 1.21 18.87
CA ILE A 224 26.96 1.10 17.61
C ILE A 224 26.84 2.40 16.81
N LEU A 225 25.62 2.93 16.72
CA LEU A 225 25.29 4.09 15.90
C LEU A 225 24.46 5.07 16.75
N PRO A 226 25.04 6.19 17.18
CA PRO A 226 24.33 7.15 18.05
C PRO A 226 23.23 7.87 17.27
N GLY A 227 22.17 8.28 17.96
CA GLY A 227 21.05 9.04 17.38
C GLY A 227 19.92 8.19 16.79
N MET A 228 19.97 6.87 16.98
CA MET A 228 18.86 5.98 16.61
C MET A 228 17.70 6.06 17.62
N THR A 229 16.48 5.87 17.14
CA THR A 229 15.33 5.65 18.03
C THR A 229 15.49 4.28 18.72
N PRO A 230 15.21 4.17 20.04
CA PRO A 230 15.28 2.90 20.76
C PRO A 230 14.38 1.82 20.13
N ILE A 231 14.86 0.57 20.09
CA ILE A 231 14.08 -0.53 19.50
C ILE A 231 12.74 -0.74 20.21
N SER A 232 12.65 -0.42 21.50
CA SER A 232 11.45 -0.55 22.32
C SER A 232 10.30 0.31 21.79
N GLU A 233 10.59 1.53 21.32
CA GLU A 233 9.58 2.43 20.74
C GLU A 233 9.07 1.89 19.41
N ALA A 234 9.99 1.44 18.53
CA ALA A 234 9.62 0.81 17.28
C ALA A 234 8.79 -0.47 17.49
N MET A 235 9.13 -1.28 18.49
CA MET A 235 8.36 -2.47 18.88
C MET A 235 7.00 -2.14 19.47
N GLN A 236 6.85 -1.01 20.18
CA GLN A 236 5.55 -0.53 20.65
C GLN A 236 4.62 -0.21 19.47
N THR A 237 5.13 0.44 18.43
CA THR A 237 4.38 0.67 17.19
C THR A 237 3.90 -0.65 16.58
N VAL A 238 4.79 -1.64 16.46
CA VAL A 238 4.43 -2.98 15.94
C VAL A 238 3.38 -3.66 16.82
N GLY A 239 3.48 -3.54 18.15
CA GLY A 239 2.50 -4.07 19.10
C GLY A 239 1.11 -3.46 18.94
N HIS A 240 1.03 -2.14 18.81
CA HIS A 240 -0.24 -1.45 18.55
C HIS A 240 -0.87 -1.90 17.23
N ILE A 241 -0.07 -2.02 16.16
CA ILE A 241 -0.54 -2.53 14.87
C ILE A 241 -1.05 -3.97 15.02
N GLY A 242 -0.34 -4.84 15.73
CA GLY A 242 -0.75 -6.23 15.97
C GLY A 242 -2.12 -6.35 16.63
N VAL A 243 -2.40 -5.54 17.66
CA VAL A 243 -3.71 -5.50 18.34
C VAL A 243 -4.82 -5.07 17.36
N ILE A 244 -4.55 -4.02 16.58
CA ILE A 244 -5.51 -3.55 15.57
C ILE A 244 -5.75 -4.61 14.48
N LEU A 245 -4.71 -5.29 14.01
CA LEU A 245 -4.83 -6.36 13.01
C LEU A 245 -5.60 -7.57 13.55
N ALA A 246 -5.40 -7.93 14.82
CA ALA A 246 -6.14 -9.00 15.48
C ALA A 246 -7.66 -8.73 15.52
N GLY A 247 -8.07 -7.45 15.52
CA GLY A 247 -9.47 -7.07 15.32
C GLY A 247 -9.88 -6.92 13.85
N THR A 248 -9.00 -6.36 13.03
CA THR A 248 -9.25 -6.05 11.62
C THR A 248 -9.45 -7.33 10.80
N PHE A 249 -8.62 -8.35 10.97
CA PHE A 249 -8.70 -9.58 10.17
C PHE A 249 -10.00 -10.38 10.38
N PRO A 250 -10.54 -10.53 11.60
CA PRO A 250 -11.89 -11.06 11.80
C PRO A 250 -12.98 -10.23 11.10
N VAL A 251 -12.94 -8.90 11.20
CA VAL A 251 -13.90 -8.01 10.51
C VAL A 251 -13.80 -8.21 9.01
N LEU A 252 -12.58 -8.21 8.47
CA LEU A 252 -12.30 -8.42 7.06
C LEU A 252 -12.84 -9.77 6.60
N PHE A 253 -12.62 -10.85 7.36
CA PHE A 253 -13.14 -12.17 7.04
C PHE A 253 -14.67 -12.19 6.93
N ILE A 254 -15.37 -11.54 7.86
CA ILE A 254 -16.83 -11.40 7.81
C ILE A 254 -17.24 -10.53 6.61
N LEU A 255 -16.58 -9.39 6.42
CA LEU A 255 -16.90 -8.42 5.39
C LEU A 255 -16.71 -9.01 3.99
N LEU A 256 -15.62 -9.73 3.74
CA LEU A 256 -15.39 -10.41 2.46
C LEU A 256 -16.47 -11.45 2.17
N ARG A 257 -16.99 -12.14 3.19
CA ARG A 257 -18.11 -13.09 3.06
C ARG A 257 -19.44 -12.39 2.76
N VAL A 258 -19.69 -11.22 3.34
CA VAL A 258 -20.87 -10.40 3.08
C VAL A 258 -20.82 -9.76 1.69
N LEU A 259 -19.65 -9.27 1.28
CA LEU A 259 -19.43 -8.59 0.00
C LEU A 259 -19.24 -9.56 -1.19
N ASP A 260 -19.18 -10.87 -0.97
CA ASP A 260 -19.00 -11.87 -2.03
C ASP A 260 -20.06 -11.74 -3.14
N ARG A 261 -21.35 -11.64 -2.78
CA ARG A 261 -22.45 -11.50 -3.75
C ARG A 261 -22.41 -10.18 -4.54
N PRO A 262 -22.32 -9.00 -3.91
CA PRO A 262 -22.28 -7.73 -4.65
C PRO A 262 -21.01 -7.63 -5.51
N LEU A 263 -19.84 -8.07 -5.01
CA LEU A 263 -18.61 -8.05 -5.80
C LEU A 263 -18.67 -9.01 -6.98
N LYS A 264 -19.33 -10.18 -6.84
CA LYS A 264 -19.64 -11.05 -7.99
C LYS A 264 -20.56 -10.42 -9.01
N ALA A 265 -21.52 -9.59 -8.59
CA ALA A 265 -22.36 -8.85 -9.51
C ALA A 265 -21.55 -7.79 -10.29
N VAL A 266 -20.64 -7.08 -9.61
CA VAL A 266 -19.71 -6.13 -10.25
C VAL A 266 -18.79 -6.85 -11.24
N GLY A 267 -18.20 -7.97 -10.86
CA GLY A 267 -17.34 -8.77 -11.73
C GLY A 267 -18.03 -9.19 -13.03
N ARG A 268 -19.30 -9.62 -12.95
CA ARG A 268 -20.12 -9.93 -14.13
C ARG A 268 -20.33 -8.71 -15.04
N HIS A 269 -20.56 -7.53 -14.49
CA HIS A 269 -20.71 -6.29 -15.28
C HIS A 269 -19.40 -5.86 -15.96
N LEU A 270 -18.25 -6.16 -15.35
CA LEU A 270 -16.93 -5.96 -15.96
C LEU A 270 -16.58 -7.06 -16.98
N GLY A 271 -17.45 -8.08 -17.13
CA GLY A 271 -17.24 -9.25 -17.96
C GLY A 271 -16.05 -10.08 -17.49
N LEU A 272 -15.88 -10.22 -16.17
CA LEU A 272 -14.86 -11.04 -15.52
C LEU A 272 -15.44 -12.42 -15.20
N ASP A 273 -14.61 -13.45 -15.27
CA ASP A 273 -14.95 -14.77 -14.76
C ASP A 273 -14.89 -14.83 -13.22
N SER A 274 -15.22 -15.98 -12.64
CA SER A 274 -15.22 -16.17 -11.19
C SER A 274 -13.83 -16.00 -10.55
N ASN A 275 -12.76 -16.40 -11.24
CA ASN A 275 -11.41 -16.33 -10.72
C ASN A 275 -10.91 -14.88 -10.69
N ALA A 276 -11.09 -14.15 -11.79
CA ALA A 276 -10.79 -12.73 -11.91
C ALA A 276 -11.65 -11.87 -10.97
N THR A 277 -12.91 -12.25 -10.75
CA THR A 277 -13.77 -11.59 -9.77
C THR A 277 -13.26 -11.81 -8.35
N ALA A 278 -12.87 -13.04 -8.00
CA ALA A 278 -12.30 -13.34 -6.68
C ALA A 278 -11.00 -12.55 -6.43
N GLY A 279 -10.18 -12.32 -7.47
CA GLY A 279 -9.01 -11.45 -7.36
C GLY A 279 -9.34 -10.01 -6.91
N LEU A 280 -10.46 -9.43 -7.35
CA LEU A 280 -10.90 -8.11 -6.88
C LEU A 280 -11.23 -8.11 -5.37
N ILE A 281 -11.79 -9.22 -4.90
CA ILE A 281 -12.14 -9.41 -3.49
C ILE A 281 -10.88 -9.56 -2.65
N PHE A 282 -9.96 -10.45 -3.07
CA PHE A 282 -8.73 -10.70 -2.35
C PHE A 282 -7.80 -9.50 -2.29
N ALA A 283 -7.75 -8.69 -3.36
CA ALA A 283 -6.96 -7.45 -3.38
C ALA A 283 -7.28 -6.50 -2.22
N LEU A 284 -8.54 -6.43 -1.77
CA LEU A 284 -8.93 -5.59 -0.63
C LEU A 284 -8.14 -5.94 0.63
N ALA A 285 -7.83 -7.23 0.80
CA ALA A 285 -7.03 -7.75 1.89
C ALA A 285 -5.53 -7.70 1.58
N ASN A 286 -5.11 -8.26 0.43
CA ASN A 286 -3.72 -8.40 0.06
C ASN A 286 -3.56 -8.60 -1.46
N SER A 287 -2.49 -8.06 -2.05
CA SER A 287 -2.21 -8.18 -3.49
C SER A 287 -1.50 -9.48 -3.90
N VAL A 288 -0.83 -10.18 -2.97
CA VAL A 288 -0.06 -11.41 -3.25
C VAL A 288 -0.92 -12.55 -3.80
N PRO A 289 -2.08 -12.91 -3.21
CA PRO A 289 -2.92 -13.97 -3.76
C PRO A 289 -3.35 -13.65 -5.20
N VAL A 290 -3.65 -12.39 -5.49
CA VAL A 290 -4.07 -11.95 -6.82
C VAL A 290 -2.98 -12.20 -7.86
N PHE A 291 -1.72 -11.92 -7.53
CA PHE A 291 -0.59 -12.18 -8.43
C PHE A 291 -0.44 -13.66 -8.78
N THR A 292 -0.70 -14.56 -7.83
CA THR A 292 -0.66 -16.00 -8.10
C THR A 292 -1.84 -16.48 -8.96
N MET A 293 -2.99 -15.81 -8.88
CA MET A 293 -4.20 -16.13 -9.65
C MET A 293 -4.15 -15.64 -11.11
N ILE A 294 -3.30 -14.66 -11.42
CA ILE A 294 -3.16 -14.07 -12.77
C ILE A 294 -2.80 -15.11 -13.84
N LYS A 295 -2.12 -16.20 -13.47
CA LYS A 295 -1.80 -17.30 -14.39
C LYS A 295 -3.06 -17.83 -15.11
N ASP A 296 -4.19 -17.84 -14.40
CA ASP A 296 -5.48 -18.36 -14.85
C ASP A 296 -6.43 -17.27 -15.36
N MET A 297 -5.94 -16.04 -15.60
CA MET A 297 -6.75 -14.91 -16.08
C MET A 297 -6.49 -14.57 -17.55
N ASP A 298 -7.52 -14.15 -18.28
CA ASP A 298 -7.35 -13.59 -19.63
C ASP A 298 -6.66 -12.21 -19.58
N ARG A 299 -6.38 -11.62 -20.75
CA ARG A 299 -5.71 -10.31 -20.83
C ARG A 299 -6.49 -9.21 -20.09
N LYS A 300 -7.79 -9.10 -20.32
CA LYS A 300 -8.62 -8.03 -19.75
C LYS A 300 -8.66 -8.18 -18.22
N ALA A 301 -8.95 -9.39 -17.76
CA ALA A 301 -8.96 -9.77 -16.35
C ALA A 301 -7.62 -9.50 -15.66
N THR A 302 -6.50 -9.85 -16.32
CA THR A 302 -5.15 -9.60 -15.80
C THR A 302 -4.91 -8.11 -15.58
N ILE A 303 -5.23 -7.26 -16.57
CA ILE A 303 -5.00 -5.82 -16.46
C ILE A 303 -5.89 -5.22 -15.37
N ILE A 304 -7.19 -5.56 -15.36
CA ILE A 304 -8.14 -5.07 -14.34
C ILE A 304 -7.69 -5.47 -12.93
N ASN A 305 -7.36 -6.75 -12.71
CA ASN A 305 -6.91 -7.23 -11.41
C ASN A 305 -5.57 -6.64 -11.00
N THR A 306 -4.67 -6.39 -11.97
CA THR A 306 -3.40 -5.72 -11.67
C THR A 306 -3.64 -4.30 -11.17
N VAL A 307 -4.38 -3.49 -11.93
CA VAL A 307 -4.71 -2.10 -11.55
C VAL A 307 -5.39 -2.08 -10.18
N TRP A 308 -6.39 -2.92 -9.98
CA TRP A 308 -7.12 -3.00 -8.73
C TRP A 308 -6.24 -3.43 -7.56
N ALA A 309 -5.42 -4.46 -7.74
CA ALA A 309 -4.52 -4.96 -6.69
C ALA A 309 -3.47 -3.92 -6.31
N ILE A 310 -2.93 -3.14 -7.25
CA ILE A 310 -1.88 -2.19 -6.92
C ILE A 310 -2.39 -0.88 -6.31
N THR A 311 -3.63 -0.49 -6.61
CA THR A 311 -4.22 0.73 -6.04
C THR A 311 -5.02 0.44 -4.77
N VAL A 312 -5.89 -0.58 -4.81
CA VAL A 312 -6.79 -0.97 -3.72
C VAL A 312 -6.15 -1.99 -2.77
N GLY A 313 -5.05 -2.61 -3.18
CA GLY A 313 -4.26 -3.55 -2.39
C GLY A 313 -4.13 -3.17 -0.92
N ALA A 314 -4.54 -4.06 -0.04
CA ALA A 314 -4.48 -3.91 1.42
C ALA A 314 -5.24 -2.70 1.99
N ALA A 315 -6.15 -2.06 1.23
CA ALA A 315 -7.00 -0.97 1.72
C ALA A 315 -7.87 -1.39 2.91
N LEU A 316 -8.20 -2.67 3.04
CA LEU A 316 -8.91 -3.26 4.18
C LEU A 316 -8.05 -4.29 4.94
N GLY A 317 -6.77 -4.41 4.60
CA GLY A 317 -5.80 -5.32 5.23
C GLY A 317 -4.71 -4.53 5.95
N ASP A 318 -3.46 -4.82 5.59
CA ASP A 318 -2.26 -4.32 6.27
C ASP A 318 -2.22 -2.78 6.36
N HIS A 319 -2.56 -2.06 5.29
CA HIS A 319 -2.53 -0.59 5.32
C HIS A 319 -3.63 0.00 6.20
N LEU A 320 -4.82 -0.63 6.27
CA LEU A 320 -5.86 -0.21 7.22
C LEU A 320 -5.36 -0.42 8.64
N GLY A 321 -4.87 -1.62 8.95
CA GLY A 321 -4.40 -1.95 10.29
C GLY A 321 -3.24 -1.06 10.73
N TYR A 322 -2.30 -0.79 9.82
CA TYR A 322 -1.22 0.15 10.05
C TYR A 322 -1.74 1.56 10.34
N THR A 323 -2.56 2.11 9.44
CA THR A 323 -3.09 3.48 9.57
C THR A 323 -3.93 3.63 10.83
N ALA A 324 -4.75 2.63 11.17
CA ALA A 324 -5.52 2.60 12.41
C ALA A 324 -4.64 2.48 13.67
N GLY A 325 -3.45 1.89 13.57
CA GLY A 325 -2.48 1.80 14.67
C GLY A 325 -1.69 3.09 14.90
N VAL A 326 -1.39 3.86 13.84
CA VAL A 326 -0.49 5.03 13.94
C VAL A 326 -1.19 6.38 13.80
N ARG A 327 -2.26 6.46 12.98
CA ARG A 327 -2.97 7.71 12.69
C ARG A 327 -4.43 7.46 12.26
N PRO A 328 -5.33 7.17 13.20
CA PRO A 328 -6.68 6.69 12.89
C PRO A 328 -7.55 7.67 12.08
N ASP A 329 -7.33 8.98 12.21
CA ASP A 329 -8.00 10.03 11.44
C ASP A 329 -7.68 9.98 9.93
N MET A 330 -6.67 9.21 9.53
CA MET A 330 -6.28 9.03 8.13
C MET A 330 -6.84 7.74 7.49
N ILE A 331 -7.59 6.91 8.22
CA ILE A 331 -8.16 5.65 7.69
C ILE A 331 -9.06 5.94 6.48
N VAL A 332 -10.04 6.82 6.64
CA VAL A 332 -11.00 7.14 5.57
C VAL A 332 -10.31 7.85 4.39
N PRO A 333 -9.47 8.89 4.59
CA PRO A 333 -8.68 9.48 3.51
C PRO A 333 -7.87 8.46 2.69
N MET A 334 -7.18 7.54 3.37
CA MET A 334 -6.37 6.50 2.72
C MET A 334 -7.24 5.53 1.90
N ILE A 335 -8.34 5.03 2.47
CA ILE A 335 -9.26 4.13 1.76
C ILE A 335 -9.86 4.83 0.53
N VAL A 336 -10.32 6.08 0.68
CA VAL A 336 -10.89 6.84 -0.43
C VAL A 336 -9.86 7.02 -1.54
N ALA A 337 -8.61 7.35 -1.21
CA ALA A 337 -7.55 7.50 -2.19
C ALA A 337 -7.33 6.21 -3.01
N LYS A 338 -7.19 5.09 -2.31
CA LYS A 338 -6.93 3.78 -2.91
C LYS A 338 -8.08 3.30 -3.79
N VAL A 339 -9.30 3.36 -3.27
CA VAL A 339 -10.51 2.91 -3.97
C VAL A 339 -10.82 3.81 -5.16
N SER A 340 -10.71 5.12 -5.02
CA SER A 340 -10.95 6.04 -6.14
C SER A 340 -9.93 5.88 -7.26
N ALA A 341 -8.64 5.72 -6.93
CA ALA A 341 -7.61 5.35 -7.91
C ALA A 341 -7.96 4.04 -8.63
N GLY A 342 -8.38 3.01 -7.89
CA GLY A 342 -8.78 1.72 -8.46
C GLY A 342 -9.97 1.83 -9.41
N ILE A 343 -11.03 2.55 -9.01
CA ILE A 343 -12.20 2.78 -9.86
C ILE A 343 -11.80 3.54 -11.14
N CYS A 344 -11.01 4.61 -11.03
CA CYS A 344 -10.51 5.36 -12.18
C CYS A 344 -9.69 4.47 -13.11
N GLY A 345 -8.81 3.63 -12.56
CA GLY A 345 -7.96 2.74 -13.34
C GLY A 345 -8.77 1.66 -14.06
N VAL A 346 -9.74 1.03 -13.39
CA VAL A 346 -10.65 0.07 -14.03
C VAL A 346 -11.46 0.75 -15.13
N ALA A 347 -11.94 1.98 -14.92
CA ALA A 347 -12.66 2.74 -15.94
C ALA A 347 -11.79 2.99 -17.19
N ILE A 348 -10.51 3.34 -17.02
CA ILE A 348 -9.55 3.49 -18.14
C ILE A 348 -9.43 2.18 -18.92
N VAL A 349 -9.31 1.04 -18.24
CA VAL A 349 -9.23 -0.28 -18.90
C VAL A 349 -10.50 -0.56 -19.69
N MET A 350 -11.68 -0.31 -19.11
CA MET A 350 -12.96 -0.54 -19.79
C MET A 350 -13.12 0.31 -21.05
N VAL A 351 -12.70 1.58 -21.00
CA VAL A 351 -12.69 2.48 -22.17
C VAL A 351 -11.71 1.95 -23.24
N GLN A 352 -10.52 1.48 -22.86
CA GLN A 352 -9.56 0.91 -23.79
C GLN A 352 -10.11 -0.35 -24.49
N GLU A 353 -10.79 -1.24 -23.78
CA GLU A 353 -11.40 -2.44 -24.36
C GLU A 353 -12.56 -2.10 -25.30
N TRP A 354 -13.40 -1.13 -24.94
CA TRP A 354 -14.48 -0.65 -25.81
C TRP A 354 -13.94 -0.06 -27.13
N LEU A 355 -12.89 0.75 -27.07
CA LEU A 355 -12.22 1.30 -28.26
C LEU A 355 -11.60 0.22 -29.14
N ARG A 356 -11.05 -0.85 -28.54
CA ARG A 356 -10.50 -2.01 -29.26
C ARG A 356 -11.58 -2.79 -29.99
N GLY A 357 -12.72 -3.06 -29.34
CA GLY A 357 -13.85 -3.74 -29.96
C GLY A 357 -14.38 -3.00 -31.20
N LYS A 358 -14.47 -1.67 -31.13
CA LYS A 358 -14.87 -0.83 -32.28
C LYS A 358 -13.91 -0.91 -33.47
N LYS A 359 -12.60 -1.00 -33.23
CA LYS A 359 -11.60 -1.14 -34.30
C LYS A 359 -11.68 -2.50 -35.00
N GLN A 360 -11.97 -3.57 -34.26
CA GLN A 360 -12.13 -4.90 -34.86
C GLN A 360 -13.36 -4.99 -35.77
N VAL A 361 -14.50 -4.42 -35.35
CA VAL A 361 -15.73 -4.37 -36.16
C VAL A 361 -15.54 -3.59 -37.46
N LYS A 362 -14.70 -2.54 -37.47
CA LYS A 362 -14.39 -1.74 -38.65
C LYS A 362 -13.44 -2.41 -39.66
N ILE A 363 -12.71 -3.45 -39.27
CA ILE A 363 -11.78 -4.18 -40.16
C ILE A 363 -12.48 -5.41 -40.78
N SER A 364 -13.56 -5.89 -40.15
CA SER A 364 -14.32 -7.06 -40.57
C SER A 364 -15.58 -6.76 -41.39
N GLY A 365 -15.89 -5.49 -41.67
CA GLY A 365 -17.04 -5.06 -42.47
C GLY A 365 -16.59 -4.21 -43.64
#